data_AF-A0A2T2TE67-F1
#
_entry.id   AF-A0A2T2TE67-F1
#
_cell.length_a   1.000
_cell.length_b   1.000
_cell.length_c   1.000
_cell.angle_alpha   90.00
_cell.angle_beta   90.00
_cell.angle_gamma   90.00
#
_symmetry.space_group_name_H-M   'P 1'
#
loop_
_entity.id
_entity.type
_entity.pdbx_description
1 polymer ?
#
loop_
_entity_poly.entity_id
_entity_poly.type
_entity_poly.pdbx_seq_one_letter_code
_entity_poly.pdbx_strand_id
1 'polypeptide(L)' 'MPNEATFHLDPDARHAVMMYDEFEMDLVEVAFTMEQSVRETAALLEQARTSLHQRQGAAPTGPNEKTE' A
#
# COMPACT_ATOMS: atom_id res chain seq x y z
N MET A 1 -16.48 11.98 -16.98
CA MET A 1 -16.47 10.81 -16.08
C MET A 1 -15.14 10.88 -15.35
N PRO A 2 -15.11 11.08 -14.03
CA PRO A 2 -13.84 11.25 -13.33
C PRO A 2 -13.12 9.90 -13.37
N ASN A 3 -11.85 9.92 -13.79
CA ASN A 3 -10.98 8.75 -13.76
C ASN A 3 -11.04 8.15 -12.36
N GLU A 4 -11.68 6.98 -12.22
CA GLU A 4 -11.20 5.98 -11.28
C GLU A 4 -9.76 5.69 -11.70
N ALA A 5 -8.82 6.49 -11.20
CA ALA A 5 -7.46 6.06 -11.05
C ALA A 5 -7.55 4.89 -10.09
N THR A 6 -7.83 3.70 -10.61
CA THR A 6 -7.76 2.46 -9.86
C THR A 6 -6.33 2.39 -9.40
N PHE A 7 -6.11 2.80 -8.14
CA PHE A 7 -4.81 2.77 -7.50
C PHE A 7 -4.46 1.30 -7.33
N HIS A 8 -3.75 0.78 -8.31
CA HIS A 8 -3.22 -0.57 -8.28
C HIS A 8 -1.93 -0.49 -7.50
N LEU A 9 -1.99 -0.86 -6.21
CA LEU A 9 -0.80 -1.39 -5.56
C LEU A 9 -0.30 -2.54 -6.43
N ASP A 10 1.02 -2.61 -6.60
CA ASP A 10 1.64 -3.75 -7.24
C ASP A 10 1.13 -5.03 -6.55
N PRO A 11 0.70 -6.06 -7.29
CA PRO A 11 0.19 -7.30 -6.71
C PRO A 11 1.14 -7.89 -5.66
N ASP A 12 2.45 -7.81 -5.91
CA ASP A 12 3.47 -8.32 -5.01
C ASP A 12 3.61 -7.46 -3.75
N ALA A 13 3.48 -6.13 -3.88
CA ALA A 13 3.47 -5.22 -2.75
C ALA A 13 2.23 -5.42 -1.86
N ARG A 14 1.06 -5.66 -2.46
CA ARG A 14 -0.17 -5.98 -1.71
C ARG A 14 -0.03 -7.32 -0.98
N HIS A 15 0.55 -8.32 -1.64
CA HIS A 15 0.75 -9.63 -1.05
C HIS A 15 1.75 -9.58 0.12
N ALA A 16 2.86 -8.83 -0.03
CA ALA A 16 3.83 -8.60 1.04
C ALA A 16 3.19 -7.93 2.26
N VAL A 17 2.39 -6.87 2.06
CA VAL A 17 1.69 -6.16 3.15
C VAL A 17 0.70 -7.09 3.86
N MET A 18 -0.05 -7.90 3.11
CA MET A 18 -0.97 -8.85 3.71
C MET A 18 -0.23 -9.84 4.62
N MET A 19 0.86 -10.45 4.16
CA MET A 19 1.64 -11.38 4.99
C MET A 19 2.27 -10.70 6.21
N TYR A 20 2.81 -9.49 6.04
CA TYR A 20 3.53 -8.78 7.10
C TYR A 20 2.60 -8.11 8.12
N ASP A 21 1.57 -7.39 7.69
CA ASP A 21 0.69 -6.62 8.58
C ASP A 21 -0.58 -7.40 9.00
N GLU A 22 -1.15 -8.28 8.15
CA GLU A 22 -2.40 -9.02 8.47
C GLU A 22 -2.12 -10.40 9.10
N PHE A 23 -1.11 -11.12 8.58
CA PHE A 23 -0.70 -12.41 9.14
C PHE A 23 0.44 -12.30 10.17
N GLU A 24 0.90 -11.07 10.45
CA GLU A 24 1.97 -10.77 11.42
C GLU A 24 3.26 -11.58 11.22
N MET A 25 3.55 -11.97 9.96
CA MET A 25 4.76 -12.73 9.63
C MET A 25 6.00 -11.85 9.72
N ASP A 26 7.13 -12.44 10.13
CA ASP A 26 8.40 -11.72 10.16
C ASP A 26 8.88 -11.37 8.75
N LEU A 27 9.60 -10.25 8.61
CA LEU A 27 10.11 -9.78 7.31
C LEU A 27 10.94 -10.85 6.58
N VAL A 28 11.67 -11.68 7.34
CA VAL A 28 12.48 -12.78 6.79
C VAL A 28 11.59 -13.92 6.28
N GLU A 29 10.50 -14.22 6.99
CA GLU A 29 9.54 -15.24 6.56
C GLU A 29 8.79 -14.79 5.31
N VAL A 30 8.37 -13.53 5.25
CA VAL A 30 7.74 -12.95 4.06
C VAL A 30 8.70 -13.01 2.86
N ALA A 31 9.96 -12.61 3.05
CA ALA A 31 10.97 -12.67 1.99
C ALA A 31 11.20 -14.10 1.49
N PHE A 32 11.23 -15.07 2.40
CA PHE A 32 11.33 -16.50 2.06
C PHE A 32 10.11 -16.98 1.27
N THR A 33 8.90 -16.66 1.72
CA THR A 33 7.65 -17.04 1.04
C THR A 33 7.51 -16.41 -0.34
N MET A 34 8.05 -15.20 -0.53
CA MET A 34 8.07 -14.51 -1.83
C MET A 34 9.29 -14.88 -2.70
N GLU A 35 10.15 -15.80 -2.24
CA GLU A 35 11.36 -16.23 -2.95
C GLU A 35 12.28 -15.07 -3.37
N GLN A 36 12.34 -14.01 -2.55
CA GLN A 36 13.08 -12.79 -2.86
C GLN A 36 13.96 -12.35 -1.67
N SER A 37 14.82 -11.35 -1.89
CA SER A 37 15.69 -10.87 -0.80
C SER A 37 14.89 -10.14 0.27
N VAL A 38 15.35 -10.21 1.53
CA VAL A 38 14.83 -9.40 2.64
C VAL A 38 14.84 -7.91 2.29
N ARG A 39 15.89 -7.46 1.59
CA ARG A 39 16.02 -6.07 1.13
C ARG A 39 14.93 -5.66 0.13
N GLU A 40 14.62 -6.54 -0.81
CA GLU A 40 13.61 -6.29 -1.84
C GLU A 40 12.21 -6.28 -1.22
N THR A 41 11.96 -7.20 -0.29
CA THR A 41 10.72 -7.25 0.50
C THR A 41 10.51 -6.00 1.33
N ALA A 42 11.56 -5.51 2.00
CA ALA A 42 11.50 -4.27 2.76
C ALA A 42 11.17 -3.06 1.87
N ALA A 43 11.76 -2.98 0.68
CA ALA A 43 11.48 -1.92 -0.28
C ALA A 43 10.02 -1.97 -0.78
N LEU A 44 9.48 -3.16 -1.05
CA LEU A 44 8.08 -3.35 -1.44
C LEU A 44 7.12 -2.91 -0.33
N LEU A 45 7.41 -3.28 0.92
CA LEU A 45 6.61 -2.85 2.08
C LEU A 45 6.67 -1.33 2.30
N GLU A 46 7.84 -0.70 2.13
CA GLU A 46 7.99 0.75 2.23
C GLU A 46 7.21 1.48 1.13
N GLN A 47 7.29 0.98 -0.11
CA GLN A 47 6.51 1.52 -1.22
C GLN A 47 5.01 1.40 -0.96
N ALA A 48 4.56 0.23 -0.50
CA ALA A 48 3.16 0.00 -0.19
C ALA A 48 2.67 0.94 0.93
N ARG A 49 3.46 1.11 2.01
CA ARG A 49 3.18 2.05 3.10
C ARG A 49 3.14 3.49 2.63
N THR A 50 4.03 3.88 1.71
CA THR A 50 4.05 5.24 1.14
C THR A 50 2.79 5.48 0.31
N SER A 51 2.40 4.52 -0.55
CA SER A 51 1.16 4.60 -1.32
C SER A 51 -0.09 4.64 -0.41
N LEU A 52 -0.09 3.90 0.70
CA LEU A 52 -1.15 3.93 1.70
C LEU A 52 -1.18 5.25 2.50
N HIS A 53 -0.03 5.82 2.87
CA HIS A 53 0.04 7.12 3.55
C HIS A 53 -0.43 8.27 2.65
N GLN A 54 -0.11 8.24 1.36
CA GLN A 54 -0.62 9.25 0.41
C GLN A 54 -2.16 9.23 0.35
N ARG A 55 -2.80 8.08 0.54
CA ARG A 55 -4.27 7.97 0.68
C ARG A 55 -4.80 8.62 1.97
N GLN A 56 -4.08 8.52 3.08
CA GLN A 56 -4.51 9.10 4.36
C GLN A 56 -4.25 10.61 4.44
N GLY A 57 -3.18 11.10 3.79
CA GLY A 57 -2.88 12.52 3.63
C GLY A 57 -3.77 13.22 2.59
N ALA A 58 -4.25 12.48 1.58
CA ALA A 58 -5.34 12.90 0.71
C ALA A 58 -6.69 12.73 1.43
N ALA A 59 -6.88 13.46 2.53
CA ALA A 59 -8.22 13.72 3.03
C ALA A 59 -9.05 14.23 1.84
N PRO A 60 -10.30 13.76 1.66
CA PRO A 60 -11.15 14.32 0.62
C PRO A 60 -11.32 15.80 0.95
N THR A 61 -10.64 16.67 0.22
CA THR A 61 -11.16 18.02 -0.03
C THR A 61 -12.39 17.83 -0.89
N GLY A 62 -13.46 17.29 -0.30
CA GLY A 62 -14.79 17.55 -0.77
C GLY A 62 -15.03 19.01 -0.44
N PRO A 63 -15.17 19.92 -1.43
CA PRO A 63 -15.72 21.22 -1.13
C PRO A 63 -17.19 20.99 -0.79
N ASN A 64 -17.48 20.79 0.49
CA ASN A 64 -18.79 21.16 1.00
C ASN A 64 -18.66 22.62 1.42
N GLU A 65 -19.26 23.54 0.68
CA GLU A 65 -20.02 24.67 1.24
C GLU A 65 -20.55 25.60 0.14
N LYS A 66 -21.89 25.67 0.09
CA LYS A 66 -22.76 26.80 -0.27
C LYS A 66 -22.34 27.75 -1.41
N THR A 67 -23.19 27.80 -2.43
CA THR A 67 -23.63 29.10 -2.95
C THR A 67 -25.14 29.07 -3.15
N GLU A 68 -25.79 30.01 -2.46
CA GLU A 68 -27.19 30.43 -2.62
C GLU A 68 -27.54 30.88 -4.04
#